data_AF-A0A2I3BQL6-F1
#
_entry.id   AF-A0A2I3BQL6-F1
#
_cell.length_a   1.000
_cell.length_b   1.000
_cell.length_c   1.000
_cell.angle_alpha   90.00
_cell.angle_beta   90.00
_cell.angle_gamma   90.00
#
_symmetry.space_group_name_H-M   'P 1'
#
loop_
_entity.id
_entity.type
_entity.pdbx_description
1 polymer ?
#
loop_
_entity_poly.entity_id
_entity_poly.type
_entity_poly.pdbx_seq_one_letter_code
_entity_poly.pdbx_strand_id
1 'polypeptide(L)' 'METLSICVRLCEQGINPEALSSVIKELRKGTEALKAAENTS' A
#
# COMPACT_ATOMS: atom_id res chain seq x y z
N MET A 1 13.42 -2.80 -1.91
CA MET A 1 13.06 -4.10 -2.49
C MET A 1 12.03 -4.88 -1.66
N GLU A 2 11.92 -4.63 -0.34
CA GLU A 2 11.04 -5.38 0.57
C GLU A 2 9.55 -5.39 0.17
N THR A 3 8.97 -4.23 -0.18
CA THR A 3 7.56 -4.12 -0.56
C THR A 3 7.20 -4.97 -1.78
N LEU A 4 8.08 -5.03 -2.79
CA LEU A 4 7.84 -5.83 -3.99
C LEU A 4 7.82 -7.32 -3.67
N SER A 5 8.74 -7.79 -2.82
CA SER A 5 8.77 -9.19 -2.40
C SER A 5 7.51 -9.60 -1.64
N ILE A 6 6.96 -8.70 -0.81
CA ILE A 6 5.69 -8.92 -0.12
C ILE A 6 4.53 -9.02 -1.12
N CYS A 7 4.44 -8.10 -2.09
CA CYS A 7 3.40 -8.13 -3.11
C CYS A 7 3.43 -9.42 -3.94
N VAL A 8 4.63 -9.86 -4.35
CA VAL A 8 4.80 -11.11 -5.12
C VAL A 8 4.30 -12.31 -4.31
N ARG A 9 4.70 -12.43 -3.03
CA ARG A 9 4.26 -13.53 -2.18
C ARG A 9 2.76 -13.55 -1.94
N LEU A 10 2.11 -12.38 -1.86
CA LEU A 10 0.65 -12.28 -1.76
C LEU A 10 -0.04 -12.72 -3.06
N CYS A 11 0.49 -12.33 -4.22
CA CYS A 11 -0.02 -12.78 -5.52
C CYS A 11 0.16 -14.30 -5.69
N GLU A 12 1.29 -14.87 -5.25
CA GLU A 12 1.55 -16.32 -5.26
C GLU A 12 0.58 -17.12 -4.37
N GLN A 13 0.03 -16.49 -3.32
CA GLN A 13 -1.03 -17.08 -2.48
C GLN A 13 -2.43 -17.00 -3.12
N GLY A 14 -2.54 -16.47 -4.35
CA GLY A 14 -3.80 -16.35 -5.08
C GLY A 14 -4.59 -15.09 -4.76
N ILE A 15 -3.98 -14.09 -4.11
CA ILE A 15 -4.62 -12.78 -3.95
C ILE A 15 -4.73 -12.10 -5.32
N ASN A 16 -5.90 -11.52 -5.60
CA ASN A 16 -6.11 -10.74 -6.82
C ASN A 16 -5.17 -9.51 -6.85
N PRO A 17 -4.28 -9.39 -7.86
CA PRO A 17 -3.38 -8.25 -8.02
C PRO A 17 -4.10 -6.89 -8.08
N GLU A 18 -5.31 -6.85 -8.65
CA GLU A 18 -6.10 -5.63 -8.75
C GLU A 18 -6.59 -5.16 -7.38
N ALA A 19 -7.09 -6.09 -6.56
CA ALA A 19 -7.50 -5.80 -5.18
C ALA A 19 -6.30 -5.34 -4.34
N LEU A 20 -5.17 -6.03 -4.47
CA LEU A 20 -3.92 -5.66 -3.79
C LEU A 20 -3.45 -4.25 -4.19
N SER A 21 -3.54 -3.91 -5.47
CA SER A 21 -3.21 -2.58 -5.98
C SER A 21 -4.11 -1.50 -5.38
N SER A 22 -5.42 -1.75 -5.25
CA SER A 22 -6.35 -0.82 -4.61
C SER A 22 -5.96 -0.55 -3.16
N VAL A 23 -5.73 -1.62 -2.38
CA VAL A 23 -5.34 -1.51 -0.97
C VAL A 23 -4.04 -0.71 -0.80
N ILE A 24 -3.02 -0.99 -1.62
CA ILE A 24 -1.74 -0.26 -1.56
C ILE A 24 -1.93 1.23 -1.85
N LYS A 25 -2.78 1.59 -2.82
CA LYS A 25 -3.07 2.99 -3.16
C LYS A 25 -3.76 3.70 -1.99
N GLU A 26 -4.74 3.05 -1.36
CA GLU A 26 -5.44 3.63 -0.22
C GLU A 26 -4.52 3.82 1.00
N LEU A 27 -3.70 2.82 1.33
CA LEU A 27 -2.73 2.92 2.42
C LEU A 27 -1.72 4.06 2.19
N ARG A 28 -1.24 4.23 0.95
CA ARG A 28 -0.34 5.34 0.59
C ARG A 28 -1.03 6.68 0.77
N LYS A 29 -2.24 6.84 0.23
CA LYS A 29 -3.03 8.07 0.36
C LYS A 29 -3.30 8.43 1.82
N GLY A 30 -3.67 7.45 2.65
CA GLY A 30 -3.89 7.64 4.08
C GLY A 30 -2.62 8.07 4.82
N THR A 31 -1.48 7.46 4.48
CA THR A 31 -0.18 7.82 5.05
C THR A 31 0.26 9.23 4.66
N GLU A 32 0.06 9.61 3.40
CA GLU A 32 0.37 10.96 2.91
C GLU A 32 -0.52 12.03 3.56
N ALA A 33 -1.81 11.74 3.71
CA ALA A 33 -2.74 12.62 4.42
C ALA A 33 -2.35 12.81 5.89
N LEU A 34 -1.93 11.75 6.56
CA LEU A 34 -1.47 11.81 7.95
C LEU A 34 -0.20 12.68 8.07
N LYS A 35 0.81 12.44 7.21
CA LYS A 35 2.03 13.26 7.19
C LYS A 35 1.75 14.73 6.91
N ALA A 36 0.82 15.03 6.00
CA ALA A 36 0.42 16.39 5.70
C ALA A 36 -0.26 17.08 6.91
N ALA A 37 -1.09 16.34 7.64
CA ALA A 37 -1.70 16.83 8.88
C ALA A 37 -0.65 17.10 9.97
N GLU A 38 0.33 16.21 10.12
CA GLU A 38 1.44 16.38 11.09
C GLU A 38 2.33 17.59 10.76
N ASN A 39 2.56 17.89 9.48
CA ASN A 39 3.39 19.02 9.05
C ASN A 39 2.69 20.39 9.12
N THR A 40 1.38 20.43 9.40
CA THR A 40 0.58 21.67 9.47
C THR A 40 0.33 22.12 10.92
N SER A 41 0.90 21.43 11.91
CA SER A 41 0.85 21.80 13.35
C SER A 41 2.12 22.50 13.81
#